data_AF-A0A1G9P5M1-F1
#
_entry.id   AF-A0A1G9P5M1-F1
#
_cell.length_a   1.000
_cell.length_b   1.000
_cell.length_c   1.000
_cell.angle_alpha   90.00
_cell.angle_beta   90.00
_cell.angle_gamma   90.00
#
_symmetry.space_group_name_H-M   'P 1'
#
loop_
_entity.id
_entity.type
_entity.pdbx_description
1 polymer ?
#
loop_
_entity_poly.entity_id
_entity_poly.type
_entity_poly.pdbx_seq_one_letter_code
_entity_poly.pdbx_strand_id
1 'polypeptide(L)'
;MDRNRFYLYREVEKMAFQEGSLYRDTRPCRDDLAGFMEANEWFGMEIFGSGDDIYFEDGTVLKAPLSLWLRAYRKPGEERMDILCDAYRDAFPDTCSYFAKYLRENEVYGKEGGQRVLDFLLSSLSRDITGYSEDELQGILAEAGKYLAVANERLLIDFLGYLNRKKLVRIDWEYEAEGKRVVKRENGAYRLEDFALMAYTVFNPEAWEDHCLLEKAAGSQRYADMWLFVSLHFFCGLRSSDMEALPVPELPWPGPELRQRILDGKFKGEEASAFAEHWVYLTGLAGKRPHKTSMHTGIPEIKFFIPESLLEPEGIILGMALSHHRKGEACVHPGAEKAMLSSFFGKRFAKAAGQRRFGTRRANKAYLQGIEASADPVPGRAKGYMLAALARSHKGGIGTLPEITDIYLKDAAFSGYTPDFILREMFERGIFGFIPAMLMEAYRGEDFRRLGVSGQTLLIKSIGLTAGELEGIAGSVQHSIEKAKNAVEELFSDGGDIRAMTFRVLRNIAADSVPAKQDGMMCLCLASGHLCRYPDRSCCLGCGYEVYTKSAFHLLMQEYAVLIQKRNISKGRARERYIRLVEEGILPAAAQILESMPLLYPDADMEPMLEMMERGIAYAAACK
;
A
#
# COMPACT_ATOMS: atom_id res chain seq x y z
N MET A 1 -75.78 17.77 26.40
CA MET A 1 -74.70 17.02 25.72
C MET A 1 -73.96 18.02 24.85
N ASP A 2 -72.80 18.49 25.31
CA ASP A 2 -71.95 19.43 24.58
C ASP A 2 -71.53 18.84 23.24
N ARG A 3 -72.04 19.40 22.14
CA ARG A 3 -71.82 18.89 20.76
C ARG A 3 -70.43 19.19 20.18
N ASN A 4 -69.52 19.79 20.95
CA ASN A 4 -68.21 20.22 20.43
C ASN A 4 -67.00 19.44 20.94
N ARG A 5 -67.12 18.52 21.91
CA ARG A 5 -65.95 17.83 22.48
C ARG A 5 -65.58 16.58 21.66
N PHE A 6 -64.29 16.41 21.39
CA PHE A 6 -63.73 15.21 20.75
C PHE A 6 -63.35 14.18 21.82
N TYR A 7 -64.18 13.17 22.04
CA TYR A 7 -63.88 12.07 22.97
C TYR A 7 -63.00 11.03 22.28
N LEU A 8 -61.74 10.89 22.70
CA LEU A 8 -60.69 10.18 21.98
C LEU A 8 -61.13 8.76 21.56
N TYR A 9 -61.47 7.91 22.53
CA TYR A 9 -61.78 6.51 22.26
C TYR A 9 -63.05 6.33 21.41
N ARG A 10 -64.08 7.16 21.65
CA ARG A 10 -65.33 7.10 20.88
C ARG A 10 -65.17 7.57 19.44
N GLU A 11 -64.39 8.62 19.22
CA GLU A 11 -64.14 9.12 17.87
C GLU A 11 -63.19 8.20 17.10
N VAL A 12 -62.16 7.66 17.75
CA VAL A 12 -61.25 6.68 17.13
C VAL A 12 -61.97 5.38 16.76
N GLU A 13 -62.92 4.91 17.57
CA GLU A 13 -63.74 3.74 17.21
C GLU A 13 -64.57 3.98 15.93
N LYS A 14 -65.18 5.17 15.80
CA LYS A 14 -65.93 5.55 14.60
C LYS A 14 -65.01 5.63 13.37
N MET A 15 -63.83 6.24 13.52
CA MET A 15 -62.84 6.33 12.45
C MET A 15 -62.33 4.94 12.07
N ALA A 16 -62.09 4.06 13.03
CA ALA A 16 -61.64 2.69 12.80
C ALA A 16 -62.63 1.91 11.94
N PHE A 17 -63.94 2.10 12.17
CA PHE A 17 -64.99 1.50 11.35
C PHE A 17 -64.97 2.03 9.91
N GLN A 18 -64.80 3.35 9.72
CA GLN A 18 -64.76 3.98 8.40
C GLN A 18 -63.53 3.56 7.58
N GLU A 19 -62.39 3.40 8.23
CA GLU A 19 -61.09 3.07 7.60
C GLU A 19 -60.88 1.55 7.43
N GLY A 20 -61.83 0.72 7.88
CA GLY A 20 -61.67 -0.74 7.85
C GLY A 20 -60.51 -1.25 8.73
N SER A 21 -60.19 -0.52 9.81
CA SER A 21 -59.09 -0.84 10.71
C SER A 21 -59.36 -2.09 11.56
N LEU A 22 -58.28 -2.72 12.04
CA LEU A 22 -58.33 -3.80 13.04
C LEU A 22 -58.50 -3.28 14.47
N TYR A 23 -58.49 -1.97 14.69
CA TYR A 23 -58.74 -1.37 16.00
C TYR A 23 -60.16 -1.70 16.49
N ARG A 24 -60.28 -2.12 17.75
CA ARG A 24 -61.54 -2.38 18.44
C ARG A 24 -61.48 -1.72 19.80
N ASP A 25 -62.57 -1.13 20.28
CA ASP A 25 -62.61 -0.43 21.56
C ASP A 25 -62.52 -1.39 22.76
N THR A 26 -61.35 -2.01 22.88
CA THR A 26 -60.95 -3.01 23.86
C THR A 26 -59.74 -2.47 24.59
N ARG A 27 -59.56 -2.88 25.85
CA ARG A 27 -58.46 -2.38 26.68
C ARG A 27 -57.07 -2.45 26.00
N PRO A 28 -56.66 -3.57 25.36
CA PRO A 28 -55.37 -3.62 24.68
C PRO A 28 -55.22 -2.61 23.53
N CYS A 29 -56.29 -2.36 22.77
CA CYS A 29 -56.23 -1.38 21.69
C CYS A 29 -56.23 0.05 22.24
N ARG A 30 -56.96 0.32 23.32
CA ARG A 30 -56.91 1.62 24.00
C ARG A 30 -55.52 1.90 24.56
N ASP A 31 -54.85 0.89 25.09
CA ASP A 31 -53.47 0.99 25.57
C ASP A 31 -52.50 1.28 24.40
N ASP A 32 -52.65 0.57 23.26
CA ASP A 32 -51.86 0.83 22.04
C ASP A 32 -52.08 2.25 21.51
N LEU A 33 -53.33 2.76 21.53
CA LEU A 33 -53.67 4.12 21.15
C LEU A 33 -53.10 5.15 22.12
N ALA A 34 -53.22 4.93 23.43
CA ALA A 34 -52.64 5.81 24.44
C ALA A 34 -51.12 5.90 24.26
N GLY A 35 -50.45 4.78 24.04
CA GLY A 35 -49.02 4.75 23.74
C GLY A 35 -48.66 5.54 22.47
N PHE A 36 -49.46 5.43 21.41
CA PHE A 36 -49.28 6.25 20.21
C PHE A 36 -49.43 7.75 20.50
N MET A 37 -50.44 8.14 21.27
CA MET A 37 -50.67 9.55 21.64
C MET A 37 -49.52 10.08 22.50
N GLU A 38 -49.10 9.33 23.52
CA GLU A 38 -47.96 9.68 24.38
C GLU A 38 -46.66 9.82 23.59
N ALA A 39 -46.37 8.89 22.67
CA ALA A 39 -45.16 8.94 21.84
C ALA A 39 -45.09 10.16 20.91
N ASN A 40 -46.24 10.79 20.65
CA ASN A 40 -46.37 12.00 19.84
C ASN A 40 -46.67 13.24 20.71
N GLU A 41 -46.41 13.18 22.02
CA GLU A 41 -46.66 14.27 22.97
C GLU A 41 -48.09 14.82 22.88
N TRP A 42 -49.05 13.94 22.63
CA TRP A 42 -50.46 14.27 22.42
C TRP A 42 -50.68 15.34 21.33
N PHE A 43 -49.75 15.44 20.37
CA PHE A 43 -49.73 16.45 19.31
C PHE A 43 -49.79 17.89 19.85
N GLY A 44 -49.26 18.12 21.06
CA GLY A 44 -49.26 19.43 21.73
C GLY A 44 -50.63 19.87 22.24
N MET A 45 -51.62 18.96 22.30
CA MET A 45 -52.97 19.28 22.74
C MET A 45 -53.15 19.18 24.25
N GLU A 46 -53.99 20.06 24.80
CA GLU A 46 -54.41 19.99 26.20
C GLU A 46 -55.42 18.86 26.41
N ILE A 47 -55.12 17.99 27.39
CA ILE A 47 -55.89 16.77 27.67
C ILE A 47 -56.89 17.06 28.79
N PHE A 48 -58.16 16.76 28.55
CA PHE A 48 -59.21 16.84 29.57
C PHE A 48 -59.79 15.45 29.89
N GLY A 49 -60.27 15.29 31.12
CA GLY A 49 -60.80 14.01 31.60
C GLY A 49 -59.70 13.03 32.05
N SER A 50 -60.08 11.78 32.31
CA SER A 50 -59.16 10.73 32.76
C SER A 50 -59.72 9.34 32.46
N GLY A 51 -58.83 8.35 32.31
CA GLY A 51 -59.24 6.97 32.05
C GLY A 51 -59.97 6.86 30.71
N ASP A 52 -61.18 6.31 30.74
CA ASP A 52 -61.97 6.04 29.52
C ASP A 52 -62.66 7.28 28.93
N ASP A 53 -62.62 8.42 29.63
CA ASP A 53 -63.30 9.67 29.25
C ASP A 53 -62.31 10.77 28.84
N ILE A 54 -61.17 10.42 28.24
CA ILE A 54 -60.23 11.40 27.67
C ILE A 54 -60.88 12.14 26.50
N TYR A 55 -60.86 13.47 26.54
CA TYR A 55 -61.40 14.31 25.47
C TYR A 55 -60.57 15.59 25.24
N PHE A 56 -60.81 16.20 24.07
CA PHE A 56 -60.25 17.48 23.66
C PHE A 56 -61.38 18.44 23.30
N GLU A 57 -61.16 19.75 23.48
CA GLU A 57 -62.15 20.77 23.07
C GLU A 57 -62.29 20.85 21.54
N ASP A 58 -61.18 20.70 20.80
CA ASP A 58 -61.16 20.61 19.34
C ASP A 58 -60.15 19.55 18.88
N GLY A 59 -60.63 18.42 18.38
CA GLY A 59 -59.81 17.30 17.89
C GLY A 59 -59.49 17.32 16.39
N THR A 60 -59.73 18.43 15.68
CA THR A 60 -59.62 18.45 14.21
C THR A 60 -58.22 18.09 13.71
N VAL A 61 -57.18 18.52 14.43
CA VAL A 61 -55.76 18.23 14.12
C VAL A 61 -55.43 16.73 14.27
N LEU A 62 -56.15 16.00 15.11
CA LEU A 62 -55.91 14.58 15.36
C LEU A 62 -56.43 13.67 14.23
N LYS A 63 -57.34 14.16 13.38
CA LYS A 63 -58.01 13.31 12.38
C LYS A 63 -57.05 12.66 11.40
N ALA A 64 -56.11 13.43 10.85
CA ALA A 64 -55.12 12.92 9.90
C ALA A 64 -54.15 11.89 10.52
N PRO A 65 -53.45 12.19 11.64
CA PRO A 65 -52.53 11.22 12.25
C PRO A 65 -53.25 9.97 12.76
N LEU A 66 -54.45 10.11 13.33
CA LEU A 66 -55.26 8.95 13.77
C LEU A 66 -55.72 8.10 12.58
N SER A 67 -56.16 8.71 11.47
CA SER A 67 -56.52 7.96 10.25
C SER A 67 -55.34 7.14 9.73
N LEU A 68 -54.14 7.74 9.66
CA LEU A 68 -52.94 7.03 9.22
C LEU A 68 -52.57 5.88 10.15
N TRP A 69 -52.56 6.13 11.47
CA TRP A 69 -52.28 5.10 12.47
C TRP A 69 -53.28 3.94 12.38
N LEU A 70 -54.58 4.25 12.26
CA LEU A 70 -55.65 3.26 12.12
C LEU A 70 -55.52 2.41 10.86
N ARG A 71 -55.15 3.01 9.72
CA ARG A 71 -54.92 2.28 8.47
C ARG A 71 -53.76 1.29 8.60
N ALA A 72 -52.69 1.67 9.31
CA ALA A 72 -51.51 0.84 9.56
C ALA A 72 -51.67 -0.15 10.74
N TYR A 73 -52.68 0.04 11.59
CA TYR A 73 -52.81 -0.65 12.87
C TYR A 73 -52.94 -2.18 12.71
N ARG A 74 -51.98 -2.91 13.30
CA ARG A 74 -51.87 -4.38 13.28
C ARG A 74 -51.88 -5.01 11.86
N LYS A 75 -51.52 -4.23 10.84
CA LYS A 75 -51.32 -4.75 9.48
C LYS A 75 -50.02 -5.57 9.39
N PRO A 76 -49.91 -6.52 8.45
CA PRO A 76 -48.65 -7.17 8.11
C PRO A 76 -47.57 -6.14 7.79
N GLY A 77 -46.31 -6.47 8.10
CA GLY A 77 -45.21 -5.50 8.03
C GLY A 77 -45.00 -4.88 6.64
N GLU A 78 -45.17 -5.65 5.57
CA GLU A 78 -45.07 -5.13 4.20
C GLU A 78 -46.21 -4.15 3.89
N GLU A 79 -47.45 -4.51 4.20
CA GLU A 79 -48.63 -3.64 4.00
C GLU A 79 -48.51 -2.36 4.84
N ARG A 80 -48.03 -2.46 6.09
CA ARG A 80 -47.76 -1.29 6.94
C ARG A 80 -46.72 -0.37 6.31
N MET A 81 -45.63 -0.92 5.78
CA MET A 81 -44.59 -0.13 5.12
C MET A 81 -45.11 0.56 3.86
N ASP A 82 -45.92 -0.11 3.06
CA ASP A 82 -46.54 0.48 1.87
C ASP A 82 -47.48 1.63 2.26
N ILE A 83 -48.32 1.46 3.29
CA ILE A 83 -49.20 2.52 3.81
C ILE A 83 -48.41 3.76 4.24
N LEU A 84 -47.32 3.58 4.99
CA LEU A 84 -46.49 4.69 5.47
C LEU A 84 -45.74 5.37 4.32
N CYS A 85 -45.11 4.59 3.42
CA CYS A 85 -44.42 5.15 2.26
C CYS A 85 -45.37 5.95 1.36
N ASP A 86 -46.61 5.48 1.21
CA ASP A 86 -47.63 6.14 0.39
C ASP A 86 -48.13 7.42 1.04
N ALA A 87 -48.37 7.42 2.35
CA ALA A 87 -48.81 8.60 3.08
C ALA A 87 -47.79 9.74 3.06
N TYR A 88 -46.50 9.41 3.01
CA TYR A 88 -45.41 10.37 2.98
C TYR A 88 -44.76 10.55 1.61
N ARG A 89 -45.33 9.95 0.54
CA ARG A 89 -44.74 9.97 -0.80
C ARG A 89 -44.55 11.38 -1.35
N ASP A 90 -45.46 12.29 -1.05
CA ASP A 90 -45.38 13.67 -1.54
C ASP A 90 -44.43 14.53 -0.70
N ALA A 91 -44.28 14.21 0.59
CA ALA A 91 -43.38 14.93 1.50
C ALA A 91 -41.92 14.48 1.36
N PHE A 92 -41.70 13.17 1.21
CA PHE A 92 -40.37 12.53 1.15
C PHE A 92 -40.27 11.51 0.00
N PRO A 93 -40.48 11.91 -1.27
CA PRO A 93 -40.52 11.00 -2.41
C PRO A 93 -39.25 10.15 -2.55
N ASP A 94 -38.06 10.76 -2.40
CA ASP A 94 -36.80 10.04 -2.55
C ASP A 94 -36.58 9.09 -1.36
N THR A 95 -36.85 9.54 -0.13
CA THR A 95 -36.63 8.76 1.09
C THR A 95 -37.47 7.50 1.06
N CYS A 96 -38.78 7.63 0.81
CA CYS A 96 -39.69 6.48 0.73
C CYS A 96 -39.28 5.51 -0.40
N SER A 97 -38.97 6.05 -1.58
CA SER A 97 -38.58 5.24 -2.75
C SER A 97 -37.27 4.49 -2.52
N TYR A 98 -36.19 5.19 -2.16
CA TYR A 98 -34.88 4.59 -1.99
C TYR A 98 -34.79 3.69 -0.78
N PHE A 99 -35.47 4.01 0.33
CA PHE A 99 -35.46 3.18 1.52
C PHE A 99 -36.22 1.87 1.29
N ALA A 100 -37.41 1.94 0.70
CA ALA A 100 -38.17 0.73 0.33
C ALA A 100 -37.39 -0.14 -0.66
N LYS A 101 -36.75 0.48 -1.66
CA LYS A 101 -35.88 -0.22 -2.60
C LYS A 101 -34.69 -0.90 -1.90
N TYR A 102 -33.99 -0.18 -1.03
CA TYR A 102 -32.86 -0.72 -0.26
C TYR A 102 -33.29 -1.92 0.58
N LEU A 103 -34.40 -1.83 1.31
CA LEU A 103 -34.88 -2.93 2.14
C LEU A 103 -35.32 -4.15 1.31
N ARG A 104 -35.92 -3.95 0.14
CA ARG A 104 -36.27 -5.05 -0.79
C ARG A 104 -35.02 -5.73 -1.36
N GLU A 105 -34.02 -4.96 -1.79
CA GLU A 105 -32.74 -5.49 -2.29
C GLU A 105 -31.96 -6.29 -1.23
N ASN A 106 -32.22 -6.05 0.06
CA ASN A 106 -31.58 -6.74 1.18
C ASN A 106 -32.52 -7.74 1.89
N GLU A 107 -33.66 -8.07 1.30
CA GLU A 107 -34.64 -9.05 1.84
C GLU A 107 -35.08 -8.76 3.28
N VAL A 108 -35.20 -7.48 3.63
CA VAL A 108 -35.61 -7.00 4.95
C VAL A 108 -36.84 -6.09 4.91
N TYR A 109 -37.48 -5.96 3.74
CA TYR A 109 -38.75 -5.24 3.61
C TYR A 109 -39.84 -5.89 4.48
N GLY A 110 -40.63 -5.06 5.17
CA GLY A 110 -41.66 -5.52 6.11
C GLY A 110 -41.14 -6.11 7.42
N LYS A 111 -39.83 -6.29 7.63
CA LYS A 111 -39.28 -6.76 8.92
C LYS A 111 -39.30 -5.63 9.96
N GLU A 112 -39.34 -6.02 11.23
CA GLU A 112 -39.46 -5.08 12.37
C GLU A 112 -38.37 -3.99 12.38
N GLY A 113 -37.12 -4.35 12.08
CA GLY A 113 -36.01 -3.39 12.02
C GLY A 113 -36.21 -2.33 10.93
N GLY A 114 -36.68 -2.74 9.74
CA GLY A 114 -36.99 -1.82 8.64
C GLY A 114 -38.15 -0.88 8.98
N GLN A 115 -39.20 -1.38 9.64
CA GLN A 115 -40.32 -0.57 10.10
C GLN A 115 -39.87 0.49 11.12
N ARG A 116 -39.08 0.10 12.12
CA ARG A 116 -38.58 1.04 13.15
C ARG A 116 -37.68 2.13 12.58
N VAL A 117 -36.85 1.79 11.60
CA VAL A 117 -36.00 2.80 10.92
C VAL A 117 -36.87 3.72 10.05
N LEU A 118 -37.89 3.20 9.36
CA LEU A 118 -38.83 4.05 8.60
C LEU A 118 -39.57 5.02 9.53
N ASP A 119 -40.14 4.53 10.64
CA ASP A 119 -40.83 5.37 11.63
C ASP A 119 -39.91 6.49 12.15
N PHE A 120 -38.64 6.16 12.44
CA PHE A 120 -37.63 7.15 12.84
C PHE A 120 -37.35 8.19 11.74
N LEU A 121 -37.15 7.75 10.50
CA LEU A 121 -36.90 8.65 9.38
C LEU A 121 -38.07 9.61 9.15
N LEU A 122 -39.30 9.09 9.13
CA LEU A 122 -40.50 9.89 8.88
C LEU A 122 -40.80 10.90 10.00
N SER A 123 -40.39 10.59 11.23
CA SER A 123 -40.54 11.50 12.38
C SER A 123 -39.40 12.51 12.53
N SER A 124 -38.20 12.17 12.07
CA SER A 124 -36.99 13.00 12.28
C SER A 124 -36.66 13.91 11.10
N LEU A 125 -37.16 13.61 9.90
CA LEU A 125 -36.84 14.36 8.69
C LEU A 125 -37.79 15.53 8.49
N SER A 126 -37.22 16.71 8.19
CA SER A 126 -37.93 17.92 7.74
C SER A 126 -38.04 18.06 6.21
N ARG A 127 -37.29 17.25 5.45
CA ARG A 127 -37.26 17.20 3.98
C ARG A 127 -36.71 15.86 3.53
N ASP A 128 -36.66 15.61 2.23
CA ASP A 128 -36.07 14.37 1.70
C ASP A 128 -34.62 14.19 2.14
N ILE A 129 -34.25 12.96 2.51
CA ILE A 129 -32.93 12.62 3.05
C ILE A 129 -31.79 12.92 2.04
N THR A 130 -32.10 12.92 0.74
CA THR A 130 -31.17 13.26 -0.35
C THR A 130 -30.81 14.76 -0.36
N GLY A 131 -31.62 15.60 0.27
CA GLY A 131 -31.39 17.05 0.41
C GLY A 131 -30.66 17.46 1.69
N TYR A 132 -30.14 16.51 2.47
CA TYR A 132 -29.38 16.80 3.69
C TYR A 132 -27.89 16.96 3.38
N SER A 133 -27.28 17.95 4.02
CA SER A 133 -25.82 18.07 4.06
C SER A 133 -25.20 17.00 4.96
N GLU A 134 -23.89 16.84 4.84
CA GLU A 134 -23.13 15.86 5.62
C GLU A 134 -23.28 16.10 7.14
N ASP A 135 -23.26 17.35 7.59
CA ASP A 135 -23.40 17.71 9.01
C ASP A 135 -24.81 17.45 9.53
N GLU A 136 -25.84 17.72 8.72
CA GLU A 136 -27.23 17.42 9.09
C GLU A 136 -27.46 15.91 9.18
N LEU A 137 -26.87 15.11 8.29
CA LEU A 137 -26.93 13.64 8.36
C LEU A 137 -26.24 13.09 9.61
N GLN A 138 -25.17 13.72 10.08
CA GLN A 138 -24.56 13.38 11.38
C GLN A 138 -25.51 13.66 12.54
N GLY A 139 -26.23 14.80 12.48
CA GLY A 139 -27.28 15.12 13.45
C GLY A 139 -28.37 14.04 13.50
N ILE A 140 -28.85 13.60 12.33
CA ILE A 140 -29.84 12.51 12.22
C ILE A 140 -29.31 11.21 12.85
N LEU A 141 -28.06 10.83 12.59
CA LEU A 141 -27.47 9.63 13.22
C LEU A 141 -27.27 9.76 14.73
N ALA A 142 -26.85 10.93 15.21
CA ALA A 142 -26.71 11.18 16.64
C ALA A 142 -28.05 11.06 17.37
N GLU A 143 -29.12 11.52 16.75
CA GLU A 143 -30.49 11.37 17.26
C GLU A 143 -30.97 9.91 17.17
N ALA A 144 -30.67 9.23 16.05
CA ALA A 144 -30.97 7.80 15.88
C ALA A 144 -30.38 6.96 17.02
N GLY A 145 -29.14 7.22 17.43
CA GLY A 145 -28.48 6.52 18.53
C GLY A 145 -29.06 6.77 19.93
N LYS A 146 -30.08 7.64 20.06
CA LYS A 146 -30.88 7.82 21.28
C LYS A 146 -32.14 6.96 21.29
N TYR A 147 -32.75 6.71 20.12
CA TYR A 147 -34.05 6.03 20.01
C TYR A 147 -33.98 4.63 19.39
N LEU A 148 -32.97 4.35 18.56
CA LEU A 148 -32.82 3.08 17.88
C LEU A 148 -31.87 2.14 18.64
N ALA A 149 -32.21 0.85 18.62
CA ALA A 149 -31.29 -0.20 19.01
C ALA A 149 -30.12 -0.30 18.02
N VAL A 150 -28.97 -0.79 18.47
CA VAL A 150 -27.72 -0.88 17.68
C VAL A 150 -27.93 -1.56 16.32
N ALA A 151 -28.74 -2.62 16.25
CA ALA A 151 -29.03 -3.32 14.99
C ALA A 151 -29.78 -2.44 13.98
N ASN A 152 -30.69 -1.58 14.44
CA ASN A 152 -31.48 -0.67 13.59
C ASN A 152 -30.67 0.56 13.20
N GLU A 153 -29.83 1.07 14.10
CA GLU A 153 -28.87 2.13 13.77
C GLU A 153 -27.91 1.67 12.67
N ARG A 154 -27.44 0.41 12.74
CA ARG A 154 -26.61 -0.18 11.68
C ARG A 154 -27.33 -0.23 10.34
N LEU A 155 -28.61 -0.62 10.34
CA LEU A 155 -29.44 -0.63 9.13
C LEU A 155 -29.57 0.76 8.50
N LEU A 156 -29.73 1.81 9.33
CA LEU A 156 -29.75 3.19 8.88
C LEU A 156 -28.40 3.63 8.28
N ILE A 157 -27.28 3.28 8.92
CA ILE A 157 -25.93 3.56 8.40
C ILE A 157 -25.69 2.87 7.05
N ASP A 158 -26.10 1.61 6.93
CA ASP A 158 -25.95 0.85 5.70
C ASP A 158 -26.83 1.43 4.57
N PHE A 159 -28.01 1.95 4.90
CA PHE A 159 -28.85 2.73 3.98
C PHE A 159 -28.20 4.04 3.52
N LEU A 160 -27.63 4.84 4.45
CA LEU A 160 -26.88 6.04 4.09
C LEU A 160 -25.66 5.72 3.20
N GLY A 161 -24.97 4.61 3.49
CA GLY A 161 -23.92 4.08 2.63
C GLY A 161 -24.42 3.69 1.24
N TYR A 162 -25.61 3.14 1.14
CA TYR A 162 -26.28 2.84 -0.13
C TYR A 162 -26.57 4.11 -0.95
N LEU A 163 -27.08 5.18 -0.31
CA LEU A 163 -27.29 6.48 -0.96
C LEU A 163 -25.98 7.12 -1.43
N ASN A 164 -24.92 7.04 -0.61
CA ASN A 164 -23.60 7.58 -0.94
C ASN A 164 -22.97 6.86 -2.15
N ARG A 165 -23.10 5.52 -2.23
CA ARG A 165 -22.65 4.75 -3.42
C ARG A 165 -23.39 5.14 -4.69
N LYS A 166 -24.65 5.53 -4.59
CA LYS A 166 -25.46 6.06 -5.71
C LYS A 166 -25.23 7.54 -5.99
N LYS A 167 -24.36 8.21 -5.24
CA LYS A 167 -24.06 9.65 -5.35
C LYS A 167 -25.28 10.55 -5.11
N LEU A 168 -26.24 10.07 -4.32
CA LEU A 168 -27.44 10.82 -3.95
C LEU A 168 -27.20 11.72 -2.73
N VAL A 169 -26.25 11.31 -1.88
CA VAL A 169 -25.72 12.10 -0.76
C VAL A 169 -24.21 12.03 -0.79
N ARG A 170 -23.55 12.98 -0.12
CA ARG A 170 -22.10 12.97 0.06
C ARG A 170 -21.77 12.72 1.53
N ILE A 171 -21.13 11.59 1.80
CA ILE A 171 -20.70 11.21 3.15
C ILE A 171 -19.21 10.84 3.09
N ASP A 172 -18.38 11.61 3.78
CA ASP A 172 -16.92 11.47 3.85
C ASP A 172 -16.44 10.93 5.22
N TRP A 173 -17.34 10.62 6.17
CA TRP A 173 -17.04 9.99 7.47
C TRP A 173 -17.28 8.46 7.51
N GLU A 174 -16.63 7.77 8.46
CA GLU A 174 -16.83 6.35 8.77
C GLU A 174 -17.45 6.20 10.17
N TYR A 175 -18.50 5.38 10.30
CA TYR A 175 -19.19 5.15 11.57
C TYR A 175 -18.59 3.94 12.28
N GLU A 176 -18.03 4.14 13.48
CA GLU A 176 -17.60 3.08 14.38
C GLU A 176 -18.70 2.79 15.41
N ALA A 177 -19.28 1.58 15.34
CA ALA A 177 -20.36 1.15 16.24
C ALA A 177 -19.89 1.00 17.70
N GLU A 178 -18.60 0.79 17.93
CA GLU A 178 -18.01 0.76 19.27
C GLU A 178 -17.73 2.19 19.75
N GLY A 179 -18.77 2.90 20.21
CA GLY A 179 -18.59 4.10 21.04
C GLY A 179 -19.12 5.44 20.50
N LYS A 180 -20.16 5.44 19.66
CA LYS A 180 -20.94 6.66 19.28
C LYS A 180 -20.05 7.83 18.82
N ARG A 181 -19.04 7.58 17.99
CA ARG A 181 -18.20 8.65 17.41
C ARG A 181 -18.22 8.57 15.90
N VAL A 182 -18.76 9.62 15.29
CA VAL A 182 -18.53 9.91 13.88
C VAL A 182 -17.12 10.46 13.77
N VAL A 183 -16.18 9.64 13.30
CA VAL A 183 -14.79 10.07 13.11
C VAL A 183 -14.63 10.49 11.66
N LYS A 184 -14.23 11.75 11.44
CA LYS A 184 -13.85 12.24 10.11
C LYS A 184 -12.81 11.28 9.52
N ARG A 185 -12.98 10.84 8.27
CA ARG A 185 -12.00 9.93 7.65
C ARG A 185 -10.60 10.51 7.80
N GLU A 186 -9.79 9.81 8.58
CA GLU A 186 -8.38 10.15 8.71
C GLU A 186 -7.69 9.77 7.40
N ASN A 187 -7.64 10.74 6.48
CA ASN A 187 -7.01 10.65 5.16
C ASN A 187 -5.52 11.04 5.21
N GLY A 188 -4.97 11.25 6.41
CA GLY A 188 -3.55 11.47 6.65
C GLY A 188 -2.74 10.20 6.42
N ALA A 189 -1.41 10.35 6.38
CA ALA A 189 -0.50 9.21 6.37
C ALA A 189 -0.73 8.29 7.58
N TYR A 190 -0.29 7.04 7.49
CA TYR A 190 -0.16 6.21 8.69
C TYR A 190 0.88 6.81 9.62
N ARG A 191 0.70 6.62 10.94
CA ARG A 191 1.76 6.93 11.90
C ARG A 191 2.95 6.03 11.62
N LEU A 192 4.15 6.51 11.93
CA LEU A 192 5.40 5.79 11.70
C LEU A 192 5.40 4.42 12.39
N GLU A 193 4.99 4.37 13.65
CA GLU A 193 4.86 3.14 14.45
C GLU A 193 3.91 2.12 13.81
N ASP A 194 2.72 2.57 13.37
CA ASP A 194 1.72 1.73 12.72
C ASP A 194 2.23 1.21 11.37
N PHE A 195 2.93 2.07 10.62
CA PHE A 195 3.50 1.70 9.32
C PHE A 195 4.65 0.70 9.49
N ALA A 196 5.54 0.89 10.48
CA ALA A 196 6.61 -0.05 10.82
C ALA A 196 6.06 -1.41 11.30
N LEU A 197 5.00 -1.41 12.12
CA LEU A 197 4.29 -2.62 12.53
C LEU A 197 3.74 -3.39 11.33
N MET A 198 3.07 -2.70 10.41
CA MET A 198 2.59 -3.34 9.19
C MET A 198 3.74 -3.89 8.35
N ALA A 199 4.86 -3.16 8.24
CA ALA A 199 6.04 -3.62 7.50
C ALA A 199 6.64 -4.90 8.11
N TYR A 200 6.78 -4.95 9.43
CA TYR A 200 7.24 -6.13 10.16
C TYR A 200 6.39 -7.36 9.81
N THR A 201 5.07 -7.22 9.93
CA THR A 201 4.16 -8.35 9.67
C THR A 201 4.23 -8.83 8.22
N VAL A 202 4.46 -7.91 7.27
CA VAL A 202 4.51 -8.25 5.85
C VAL A 202 5.81 -8.96 5.47
N PHE A 203 6.96 -8.59 6.03
CA PHE A 203 8.27 -9.03 5.54
C PHE A 203 9.12 -9.87 6.51
N ASN A 204 8.73 -10.00 7.78
CA ASN A 204 9.52 -10.71 8.78
C ASN A 204 9.08 -12.19 8.91
N PRO A 205 9.97 -13.17 8.71
CA PRO A 205 9.65 -14.60 8.85
C PRO A 205 9.06 -15.01 10.21
N GLU A 206 9.50 -14.39 11.32
CA GLU A 206 8.92 -14.67 12.65
C GLU A 206 7.42 -14.29 12.67
N ALA A 207 7.07 -13.17 12.04
CA ALA A 207 5.66 -12.76 11.91
C ALA A 207 4.87 -13.72 11.00
N TRP A 208 5.53 -14.29 10.00
CA TRP A 208 4.92 -15.24 9.08
C TRP A 208 4.58 -16.54 9.79
N GLU A 209 5.47 -17.03 10.65
CA GLU A 209 5.24 -18.18 11.52
C GLU A 209 4.14 -17.90 12.55
N ASP A 210 4.22 -16.78 13.28
CA ASP A 210 3.23 -16.36 14.29
C ASP A 210 1.79 -16.27 13.76
N HIS A 211 1.65 -15.98 12.47
CA HIS A 211 0.35 -15.81 11.82
C HIS A 211 0.05 -16.85 10.74
N CYS A 212 0.90 -17.86 10.57
CA CYS A 212 0.80 -18.91 9.54
C CYS A 212 0.51 -18.32 8.15
N LEU A 213 1.25 -17.27 7.75
CA LEU A 213 0.97 -16.52 6.54
C LEU A 213 1.19 -17.35 5.28
N LEU A 214 2.25 -18.18 5.25
CA LEU A 214 2.58 -19.03 4.11
C LEU A 214 1.46 -20.06 3.85
N GLU A 215 0.98 -20.73 4.90
CA GLU A 215 -0.09 -21.74 4.80
C GLU A 215 -1.41 -21.10 4.37
N LYS A 216 -1.76 -19.94 4.97
CA LYS A 216 -2.96 -19.20 4.60
C LYS A 216 -2.93 -18.73 3.15
N ALA A 217 -1.80 -18.20 2.68
CA ALA A 217 -1.65 -17.72 1.32
C ALA A 217 -1.60 -18.89 0.31
N ALA A 218 -0.98 -20.02 0.66
CA ALA A 218 -0.99 -21.22 -0.16
C ALA A 218 -2.40 -21.80 -0.33
N GLY A 219 -3.24 -21.70 0.70
CA GLY A 219 -4.63 -22.16 0.68
C GLY A 219 -5.64 -21.17 0.09
N SER A 220 -5.26 -19.93 -0.21
CA SER A 220 -6.19 -18.89 -0.64
C SER A 220 -5.54 -17.85 -1.57
N GLN A 221 -5.96 -17.87 -2.84
CA GLN A 221 -5.57 -16.84 -3.83
C GLN A 221 -5.83 -15.43 -3.30
N ARG A 222 -6.98 -15.19 -2.64
CA ARG A 222 -7.33 -13.87 -2.08
C ARG A 222 -6.33 -13.39 -1.02
N TYR A 223 -5.77 -14.28 -0.21
CA TYR A 223 -4.77 -13.91 0.78
C TYR A 223 -3.40 -13.67 0.14
N ALA A 224 -3.00 -14.50 -0.82
CA ALA A 224 -1.75 -14.31 -1.55
C ALA A 224 -1.76 -12.99 -2.36
N ASP A 225 -2.85 -12.71 -3.07
CA ASP A 225 -3.07 -11.46 -3.81
C ASP A 225 -3.02 -10.23 -2.89
N MET A 226 -3.72 -10.30 -1.76
CA MET A 226 -3.73 -9.21 -0.77
C MET A 226 -2.33 -8.98 -0.19
N TRP A 227 -1.56 -10.04 0.03
CA TRP A 227 -0.21 -9.94 0.58
C TRP A 227 0.72 -9.19 -0.38
N LEU A 228 0.76 -9.62 -1.64
CA LEU A 228 1.51 -8.93 -2.70
C LEU A 228 1.04 -7.49 -2.86
N PHE A 229 -0.28 -7.25 -2.87
CA PHE A 229 -0.80 -5.90 -3.00
C PHE A 229 -0.36 -4.97 -1.86
N VAL A 230 -0.38 -5.45 -0.63
CA VAL A 230 0.03 -4.67 0.55
C VAL A 230 1.54 -4.45 0.57
N SER A 231 2.37 -5.44 0.20
CA SER A 231 3.83 -5.34 0.22
C SER A 231 4.36 -4.20 -0.66
N LEU A 232 3.79 -4.02 -1.85
CA LEU A 232 4.20 -3.00 -2.81
C LEU A 232 4.19 -1.57 -2.25
N HIS A 233 3.31 -1.28 -1.28
CA HIS A 233 3.17 0.05 -0.72
C HIS A 233 4.32 0.46 0.22
N PHE A 234 5.23 -0.46 0.54
CA PHE A 234 6.40 -0.17 1.38
C PHE A 234 7.61 0.32 0.58
N PHE A 235 7.73 -0.05 -0.70
CA PHE A 235 8.88 0.33 -1.54
C PHE A 235 8.50 1.17 -2.77
N CYS A 236 7.21 1.33 -3.08
CA CYS A 236 6.78 2.24 -4.14
C CYS A 236 5.47 2.98 -3.82
N GLY A 237 5.35 4.22 -4.31
CA GLY A 237 4.15 5.05 -4.18
C GLY A 237 3.13 4.83 -5.30
N LEU A 238 3.09 3.63 -5.90
CA LEU A 238 2.27 3.32 -7.07
C LEU A 238 0.77 3.38 -6.75
N ARG A 239 -0.05 3.75 -7.73
CA ARG A 239 -1.51 3.62 -7.61
C ARG A 239 -1.91 2.19 -7.95
N SER A 240 -3.05 1.76 -7.44
CA SER A 240 -3.61 0.43 -7.71
C SER A 240 -3.68 0.10 -9.21
N SER A 241 -4.11 1.06 -10.05
CA SER A 241 -4.14 0.89 -11.51
C SER A 241 -2.76 0.72 -12.15
N ASP A 242 -1.72 1.32 -11.56
CA ASP A 242 -0.35 1.19 -12.04
C ASP A 242 0.22 -0.18 -11.62
N MET A 243 -0.16 -0.70 -10.45
CA MET A 243 0.21 -2.04 -9.98
C MET A 243 -0.42 -3.16 -10.83
N GLU A 244 -1.70 -3.03 -11.21
CA GLU A 244 -2.38 -3.97 -12.11
C GLU A 244 -1.68 -4.09 -13.48
N ALA A 245 -1.03 -3.02 -13.91
CA ALA A 245 -0.33 -2.96 -15.19
C ALA A 245 1.09 -3.56 -15.16
N LEU A 246 1.59 -4.00 -14.00
CA LEU A 246 2.91 -4.64 -13.91
C LEU A 246 2.94 -5.95 -14.73
N PRO A 247 4.08 -6.26 -15.39
CA PRO A 247 4.20 -7.47 -16.18
C PRO A 247 4.18 -8.71 -15.28
N VAL A 248 3.66 -9.82 -15.81
CA VAL A 248 3.67 -11.12 -15.12
C VAL A 248 4.98 -11.84 -15.50
N PRO A 249 5.87 -12.14 -14.55
CA PRO A 249 7.07 -12.93 -14.83
C PRO A 249 6.69 -14.41 -15.10
N GLU A 250 7.53 -15.10 -15.86
CA GLU A 250 7.40 -16.55 -16.03
C GLU A 250 7.69 -17.25 -14.70
N LEU A 251 6.80 -18.18 -14.31
CA LEU A 251 6.99 -18.94 -13.08
C LEU A 251 8.13 -19.95 -13.23
N PRO A 252 9.04 -20.05 -12.24
CA PRO A 252 10.13 -21.02 -12.29
C PRO A 252 9.66 -22.48 -12.16
N TRP A 253 8.48 -22.72 -11.58
CA TRP A 253 7.78 -24.02 -11.56
C TRP A 253 6.28 -23.84 -11.80
N PRO A 254 5.56 -24.91 -12.18
CA PRO A 254 4.10 -24.90 -12.15
C PRO A 254 3.57 -24.44 -10.79
N GLY A 255 2.52 -23.61 -10.79
CA GLY A 255 2.00 -22.97 -9.58
C GLY A 255 1.85 -23.88 -8.35
N PRO A 256 1.19 -25.05 -8.44
CA PRO A 256 1.08 -25.98 -7.32
C PRO A 256 2.42 -26.48 -6.78
N GLU A 257 3.39 -26.74 -7.66
CA GLU A 257 4.73 -27.16 -7.26
C GLU A 257 5.47 -26.02 -6.56
N LEU A 258 5.41 -24.80 -7.11
CA LEU A 258 6.02 -23.62 -6.49
C LEU A 258 5.47 -23.39 -5.07
N ARG A 259 4.16 -23.50 -4.86
CA ARG A 259 3.58 -23.41 -3.50
C ARG A 259 4.16 -24.44 -2.54
N GLN A 260 4.24 -25.70 -2.98
CA GLN A 260 4.78 -26.75 -2.13
C GLN A 260 6.26 -26.52 -1.81
N ARG A 261 7.05 -26.05 -2.78
CA ARG A 261 8.47 -25.70 -2.56
C ARG A 261 8.62 -24.54 -1.59
N ILE A 262 7.74 -23.53 -1.63
CA ILE A 262 7.72 -22.44 -0.66
C ILE A 262 7.40 -22.98 0.74
N LEU A 263 6.33 -23.78 0.88
CA LEU A 263 5.94 -24.37 2.16
C LEU A 263 7.01 -25.31 2.75
N ASP A 264 7.70 -26.06 1.90
CA ASP A 264 8.80 -26.95 2.28
C ASP A 264 10.10 -26.17 2.63
N GLY A 265 10.11 -24.84 2.48
CA GLY A 265 11.32 -24.01 2.69
C GLY A 265 12.43 -24.27 1.66
N LYS A 266 12.07 -24.79 0.48
CA LYS A 266 12.99 -25.08 -0.63
C LYS A 266 13.16 -23.89 -1.58
N PHE A 267 12.17 -23.02 -1.68
CA PHE A 267 12.23 -21.77 -2.43
C PHE A 267 12.55 -20.60 -1.48
N LYS A 268 13.84 -20.26 -1.33
CA LYS A 268 14.36 -19.23 -0.41
C LYS A 268 15.71 -18.71 -0.88
N GLY A 269 16.28 -17.73 -0.16
CA GLY A 269 17.60 -17.18 -0.46
C GLY A 269 17.71 -16.61 -1.87
N GLU A 270 18.72 -17.05 -2.61
CA GLU A 270 19.00 -16.58 -3.97
C GLU A 270 17.90 -16.95 -4.96
N GLU A 271 17.28 -18.14 -4.85
CA GLU A 271 16.25 -18.57 -5.79
C GLU A 271 15.03 -17.63 -5.74
N ALA A 272 14.61 -17.23 -4.54
CA ALA A 272 13.56 -16.24 -4.34
C ALA A 272 14.00 -14.83 -4.76
N SER A 273 15.23 -14.43 -4.40
CA SER A 273 15.76 -13.10 -4.72
C SER A 273 15.87 -12.88 -6.23
N ALA A 274 16.40 -13.85 -6.97
CA ALA A 274 16.54 -13.81 -8.43
C ALA A 274 15.17 -13.71 -9.12
N PHE A 275 14.14 -14.35 -8.58
CA PHE A 275 12.79 -14.24 -9.11
C PHE A 275 12.22 -12.82 -8.97
N ALA A 276 12.42 -12.18 -7.82
CA ALA A 276 12.04 -10.78 -7.61
C ALA A 276 12.83 -9.81 -8.50
N GLU A 277 14.15 -10.02 -8.64
CA GLU A 277 15.00 -9.22 -9.53
C GLU A 277 14.58 -9.31 -10.99
N HIS A 278 14.27 -10.52 -11.47
CA HIS A 278 13.76 -10.72 -12.81
C HIS A 278 12.47 -9.94 -13.04
N TRP A 279 11.59 -9.87 -12.03
CA TRP A 279 10.37 -9.08 -12.12
C TRP A 279 10.63 -7.56 -12.20
N VAL A 280 11.60 -7.06 -11.44
CA VAL A 280 12.07 -5.66 -11.54
C VAL A 280 12.58 -5.36 -12.95
N TYR A 281 13.41 -6.24 -13.50
CA TYR A 281 13.95 -6.12 -14.85
C TYR A 281 12.84 -6.07 -15.91
N LEU A 282 11.86 -6.98 -15.85
CA LEU A 282 10.72 -7.00 -16.77
C LEU A 282 9.89 -5.71 -16.70
N THR A 283 9.74 -5.15 -15.49
CA THR A 283 9.02 -3.90 -15.30
C THR A 283 9.73 -2.73 -15.97
N GLY A 284 11.07 -2.69 -15.89
CA GLY A 284 11.89 -1.72 -16.62
C GLY A 284 11.74 -1.85 -18.13
N LEU A 285 11.81 -3.08 -18.67
CA LEU A 285 11.63 -3.33 -20.11
C LEU A 285 10.25 -2.93 -20.64
N ALA A 286 9.20 -3.02 -19.80
CA ALA A 286 7.85 -2.68 -20.22
C ALA A 286 7.67 -1.17 -20.46
N GLY A 287 8.55 -0.31 -19.93
CA GLY A 287 8.58 1.13 -20.18
C GLY A 287 7.25 1.85 -19.94
N LYS A 288 6.43 1.36 -19.00
CA LYS A 288 5.05 1.84 -18.84
C LYS A 288 5.02 3.20 -18.14
N ARG A 289 4.18 4.10 -18.64
CA ARG A 289 3.91 5.40 -18.00
C ARG A 289 2.73 5.30 -17.03
N PRO A 290 2.72 6.07 -15.93
CA PRO A 290 1.60 6.10 -14.99
C PRO A 290 0.27 6.40 -15.68
N HIS A 291 -0.75 5.60 -15.39
CA HIS A 291 -2.01 5.58 -16.16
C HIS A 291 -2.73 6.93 -16.15
N LYS A 292 -2.75 7.62 -15.00
CA LYS A 292 -3.48 8.89 -14.82
C LYS A 292 -2.90 10.03 -15.65
N THR A 293 -1.61 9.98 -15.94
CA THR A 293 -0.88 11.06 -16.59
C THR A 293 -0.37 10.67 -17.97
N SER A 294 -0.65 9.46 -18.44
CA SER A 294 -0.22 8.92 -19.73
C SER A 294 -0.50 9.82 -20.94
N MET A 295 -1.50 10.70 -20.86
CA MET A 295 -1.84 11.69 -21.90
C MET A 295 -0.88 12.89 -21.99
N HIS A 296 -0.03 13.15 -21.01
CA HIS A 296 0.92 14.27 -21.07
C HIS A 296 2.32 13.83 -21.55
N THR A 297 3.02 14.75 -22.20
CA THR A 297 4.39 14.54 -22.70
C THR A 297 5.43 14.80 -21.61
N GLY A 298 6.59 14.13 -21.69
CA GLY A 298 7.68 14.31 -20.73
C GLY A 298 7.50 13.63 -19.38
N ILE A 299 6.54 12.71 -19.24
CA ILE A 299 6.33 11.96 -18.00
C ILE A 299 7.31 10.78 -17.93
N PRO A 300 8.05 10.65 -16.82
CA PRO A 300 8.94 9.52 -16.62
C PRO A 300 8.14 8.21 -16.50
N GLU A 301 8.77 7.12 -16.93
CA GLU A 301 8.24 5.78 -16.80
C GLU A 301 8.11 5.38 -15.32
N ILE A 302 7.33 4.34 -15.07
CA ILE A 302 7.20 3.74 -13.73
C ILE A 302 8.57 3.22 -13.31
N LYS A 303 9.21 3.94 -12.39
CA LYS A 303 10.39 3.45 -11.68
C LYS A 303 9.94 2.46 -10.61
N PHE A 304 10.33 1.21 -10.78
CA PHE A 304 10.07 0.12 -9.86
C PHE A 304 11.40 -0.48 -9.43
N PHE A 305 11.63 -0.60 -8.12
CA PHE A 305 12.76 -1.31 -7.56
C PHE A 305 12.31 -2.02 -6.29
N ILE A 306 12.98 -3.11 -5.96
CA ILE A 306 12.81 -3.82 -4.69
C ILE A 306 14.12 -3.68 -3.92
N PRO A 307 14.08 -3.31 -2.63
CA PRO A 307 15.28 -3.17 -1.82
C PRO A 307 16.06 -4.47 -1.68
N GLU A 308 17.40 -4.41 -1.66
CA GLU A 308 18.26 -5.60 -1.48
C GLU A 308 17.84 -6.45 -0.28
N SER A 309 17.59 -5.81 0.87
CA SER A 309 17.16 -6.52 2.08
C SER A 309 15.73 -7.05 2.02
N LEU A 310 14.97 -6.82 0.95
CA LEU A 310 13.61 -7.31 0.79
C LEU A 310 13.43 -8.19 -0.46
N LEU A 311 14.48 -8.43 -1.24
CA LEU A 311 14.42 -9.26 -2.45
C LEU A 311 13.90 -10.68 -2.17
N GLU A 312 14.50 -11.36 -1.20
CA GLU A 312 14.07 -12.71 -0.81
C GLU A 312 12.61 -12.76 -0.34
N PRO A 313 12.18 -11.97 0.68
CA PRO A 313 10.80 -12.06 1.15
C PRO A 313 9.80 -11.62 0.09
N GLU A 314 10.10 -10.58 -0.71
CA GLU A 314 9.23 -10.17 -1.81
C GLU A 314 9.16 -11.24 -2.91
N GLY A 315 10.26 -11.95 -3.19
CA GLY A 315 10.29 -13.08 -4.10
C GLY A 315 9.38 -14.23 -3.65
N ILE A 316 9.35 -14.51 -2.34
CA ILE A 316 8.43 -15.50 -1.74
C ILE A 316 6.97 -15.03 -1.86
N ILE A 317 6.69 -13.76 -1.53
CA ILE A 317 5.34 -13.17 -1.62
C ILE A 317 4.83 -13.20 -3.07
N LEU A 318 5.66 -12.77 -4.01
CA LEU A 318 5.39 -12.77 -5.44
C LEU A 318 5.16 -14.20 -5.94
N GLY A 319 6.04 -15.14 -5.58
CA GLY A 319 5.92 -16.55 -5.93
C GLY A 319 4.62 -17.16 -5.41
N MET A 320 4.23 -16.85 -4.18
CA MET A 320 2.99 -17.32 -3.59
C MET A 320 1.76 -16.78 -4.32
N ALA A 321 1.70 -15.48 -4.61
CA ALA A 321 0.60 -14.86 -5.36
C ALA A 321 0.50 -15.43 -6.78
N LEU A 322 1.61 -15.42 -7.51
CA LEU A 322 1.64 -15.86 -8.90
C LEU A 322 1.45 -17.37 -9.06
N SER A 323 1.69 -18.16 -8.01
CA SER A 323 1.37 -19.59 -8.04
C SER A 323 -0.14 -19.88 -8.27
N HIS A 324 -1.01 -18.93 -7.95
CA HIS A 324 -2.46 -19.00 -8.18
C HIS A 324 -2.90 -18.32 -9.48
N HIS A 325 -1.99 -17.65 -10.17
CA HIS A 325 -2.27 -16.85 -11.37
C HIS A 325 -2.78 -17.70 -12.51
N ARG A 326 -3.81 -17.21 -13.20
CA ARG A 326 -4.29 -17.79 -14.45
C ARG A 326 -3.92 -16.91 -15.63
N LYS A 327 -3.64 -17.55 -16.77
CA LYS A 327 -3.29 -16.86 -18.03
C LYS A 327 -4.34 -15.78 -18.37
N GLY A 328 -3.88 -14.54 -18.50
CA GLY A 328 -4.71 -13.37 -18.83
C GLY A 328 -5.15 -12.54 -17.62
N GLU A 329 -4.88 -12.98 -16.39
CA GLU A 329 -5.11 -12.18 -15.18
C GLU A 329 -4.02 -11.12 -14.97
N ALA A 330 -4.35 -10.07 -14.23
CA ALA A 330 -3.37 -9.05 -13.84
C ALA A 330 -2.29 -9.66 -12.92
N CYS A 331 -1.10 -9.07 -12.91
CA CYS A 331 -0.03 -9.51 -12.01
C CYS A 331 -0.37 -9.25 -10.54
N VAL A 332 -1.04 -8.12 -10.27
CA VAL A 332 -1.41 -7.68 -8.93
C VAL A 332 -2.91 -7.41 -8.93
N HIS A 333 -3.63 -7.94 -7.93
CA HIS A 333 -5.05 -7.73 -7.73
C HIS A 333 -5.27 -6.75 -6.56
N PRO A 334 -5.66 -5.49 -6.80
CA PRO A 334 -5.84 -4.51 -5.73
C PRO A 334 -7.02 -4.83 -4.82
N GLY A 335 -6.75 -4.92 -3.52
CA GLY A 335 -7.80 -5.08 -2.53
C GLY A 335 -7.29 -5.64 -1.22
N ALA A 336 -7.75 -5.06 -0.11
CA ALA A 336 -7.45 -5.54 1.23
C ALA A 336 -8.56 -5.09 2.19
N GLU A 337 -9.58 -5.94 2.32
CA GLU A 337 -10.76 -5.69 3.16
C GLU A 337 -10.44 -5.89 4.64
N LYS A 338 -11.14 -5.17 5.52
CA LYS A 338 -10.95 -5.23 6.98
C LYS A 338 -10.91 -6.67 7.53
N ALA A 339 -11.88 -7.49 7.10
CA ALA A 339 -11.99 -8.87 7.58
C ALA A 339 -10.75 -9.71 7.20
N MET A 340 -10.26 -9.54 5.96
CA MET A 340 -9.07 -10.24 5.47
C MET A 340 -7.80 -9.79 6.18
N LEU A 341 -7.66 -8.49 6.48
CA LEU A 341 -6.50 -7.98 7.23
C LEU A 341 -6.37 -8.65 8.60
N SER A 342 -7.48 -8.79 9.33
CA SER A 342 -7.44 -9.41 10.66
C SER A 342 -7.27 -10.93 10.60
N SER A 343 -7.84 -11.62 9.61
CA SER A 343 -7.75 -13.09 9.51
C SER A 343 -6.39 -13.53 8.98
N PHE A 344 -5.77 -12.73 8.11
CA PHE A 344 -4.48 -13.03 7.52
C PHE A 344 -3.34 -12.52 8.41
N PHE A 345 -3.15 -11.20 8.50
CA PHE A 345 -2.05 -10.54 9.22
C PHE A 345 -2.27 -10.39 10.73
N GLY A 346 -3.43 -10.78 11.25
CA GLY A 346 -3.74 -10.72 12.68
C GLY A 346 -4.28 -9.37 13.17
N LYS A 347 -4.73 -9.36 14.43
CA LYS A 347 -5.44 -8.22 15.03
C LYS A 347 -4.58 -6.96 15.18
N ARG A 348 -3.28 -7.11 15.43
CA ARG A 348 -2.35 -5.96 15.59
C ARG A 348 -2.18 -5.21 14.27
N PHE A 349 -2.00 -5.93 13.17
CA PHE A 349 -1.98 -5.34 11.83
C PHE A 349 -3.30 -4.63 11.50
N ALA A 350 -4.44 -5.31 11.73
CA ALA A 350 -5.76 -4.71 11.48
C ALA A 350 -5.97 -3.43 12.30
N LYS A 351 -5.46 -3.37 13.54
CA LYS A 351 -5.48 -2.17 14.37
C LYS A 351 -4.60 -1.05 13.80
N ALA A 352 -3.38 -1.37 13.37
CA ALA A 352 -2.47 -0.41 12.73
C ALA A 352 -3.04 0.17 11.42
N ALA A 353 -3.77 -0.65 10.66
CA ALA A 353 -4.52 -0.20 9.48
C ALA A 353 -5.74 0.70 9.83
N GLY A 354 -6.08 0.84 11.11
CA GLY A 354 -7.20 1.62 11.62
C GLY A 354 -8.52 0.85 11.69
N GLN A 355 -8.50 -0.47 11.88
CA GLN A 355 -9.69 -1.34 11.96
C GLN A 355 -10.64 -1.17 10.76
N ARG A 356 -10.07 -1.01 9.57
CA ARG A 356 -10.80 -0.78 8.31
C ARG A 356 -10.06 -1.42 7.14
N ARG A 357 -10.59 -1.25 5.92
CA ARG A 357 -9.86 -1.62 4.68
C ARG A 357 -8.49 -0.94 4.64
N PHE A 358 -7.51 -1.57 4.02
CA PHE A 358 -6.19 -0.97 3.87
C PHE A 358 -6.29 0.34 3.08
N GLY A 359 -5.82 1.43 3.67
CA GLY A 359 -5.81 2.75 3.07
C GLY A 359 -4.62 2.94 2.12
N THR A 360 -4.75 2.55 0.86
CA THR A 360 -3.71 2.73 -0.18
C THR A 360 -3.22 4.18 -0.26
N ARG A 361 -4.14 5.16 -0.22
CA ARG A 361 -3.80 6.59 -0.18
C ARG A 361 -2.99 6.97 1.06
N ARG A 362 -3.27 6.36 2.22
CA ARG A 362 -2.53 6.61 3.46
C ARG A 362 -1.13 6.00 3.39
N ALA A 363 -1.04 4.78 2.85
CA ALA A 363 0.24 4.10 2.65
C ALA A 363 1.13 4.87 1.67
N ASN A 364 0.60 5.28 0.51
CA ASN A 364 1.34 6.11 -0.44
C ASN A 364 1.74 7.46 0.16
N LYS A 365 0.88 8.09 0.97
CA LYS A 365 1.26 9.30 1.71
C LYS A 365 2.35 9.05 2.73
N ALA A 366 2.28 7.97 3.51
CA ALA A 366 3.32 7.62 4.48
C ALA A 366 4.66 7.37 3.79
N TYR A 367 4.64 6.61 2.68
CA TYR A 367 5.80 6.36 1.84
C TYR A 367 6.40 7.67 1.26
N LEU A 368 5.57 8.50 0.61
CA LEU A 368 6.01 9.75 -0.02
C LEU A 368 6.47 10.79 1.01
N GLN A 369 5.82 10.87 2.18
CA GLN A 369 6.27 11.75 3.26
C GLN A 369 7.62 11.31 3.83
N GLY A 370 7.91 10.00 3.85
CA GLY A 370 9.24 9.49 4.14
C GLY A 370 10.28 9.97 3.11
N ILE A 371 9.94 9.98 1.82
CA ILE A 371 10.83 10.48 0.75
C ILE A 371 11.01 12.00 0.80
N GLU A 372 9.93 12.77 0.90
CA GLU A 372 9.95 14.24 0.90
C GLU A 372 10.73 14.77 2.11
N ALA A 373 10.57 14.14 3.26
CA ALA A 373 11.36 14.47 4.45
C ALA A 373 12.83 14.03 4.36
N SER A 374 13.19 13.15 3.41
CA SER A 374 14.59 12.91 3.08
C SER A 374 15.14 14.06 2.19
N ALA A 375 14.31 14.87 1.54
CA ALA A 375 14.80 16.01 0.77
C ALA A 375 15.13 17.24 1.65
N ASP A 376 14.49 17.36 2.81
CA ASP A 376 14.65 18.45 3.78
C ASP A 376 15.31 17.98 5.10
N PRO A 377 16.13 18.80 5.79
CA PRO A 377 16.81 18.44 7.03
C PRO A 377 15.87 18.44 8.26
N VAL A 378 14.66 17.87 8.13
CA VAL A 378 13.71 17.74 9.24
C VAL A 378 13.88 16.37 9.90
N PRO A 379 14.16 16.30 11.22
CA PRO A 379 14.34 15.04 11.92
C PRO A 379 13.12 14.09 11.87
N GLY A 380 13.39 12.77 11.73
CA GLY A 380 12.51 11.70 12.23
C GLY A 380 11.60 10.99 11.21
N ARG A 381 12.02 10.82 9.95
CA ARG A 381 11.14 10.23 8.92
C ARG A 381 11.91 9.32 7.96
N ALA A 382 11.93 8.01 8.27
CA ALA A 382 12.53 7.00 7.41
C ALA A 382 11.65 6.67 6.19
N LYS A 383 12.27 6.35 5.05
CA LYS A 383 11.56 5.84 3.86
C LYS A 383 10.90 4.49 4.18
N GLY A 384 9.76 4.21 3.55
CA GLY A 384 8.96 3.01 3.85
C GLY A 384 9.74 1.70 3.74
N TYR A 385 10.64 1.61 2.76
CA TYR A 385 11.45 0.40 2.59
C TYR A 385 12.55 0.27 3.63
N MET A 386 13.08 1.40 4.13
CA MET A 386 14.09 1.37 5.19
C MET A 386 13.45 0.79 6.44
N LEU A 387 12.26 1.29 6.81
CA LEU A 387 11.47 0.73 7.92
C LEU A 387 11.21 -0.76 7.75
N ALA A 388 10.84 -1.19 6.54
CA ALA A 388 10.63 -2.60 6.25
C ALA A 388 11.92 -3.44 6.40
N ALA A 389 13.05 -2.96 5.87
CA ALA A 389 14.33 -3.64 6.00
C ALA A 389 14.78 -3.80 7.46
N LEU A 390 14.48 -2.81 8.30
CA LEU A 390 14.83 -2.80 9.72
C LEU A 390 13.90 -3.66 10.55
N ALA A 391 12.60 -3.58 10.26
CA ALA A 391 11.63 -4.48 10.85
C ALA A 391 11.96 -5.94 10.52
N ARG A 392 12.50 -6.22 9.32
CA ARG A 392 12.97 -7.56 8.93
C ARG A 392 14.20 -8.00 9.74
N SER A 393 15.20 -7.14 9.96
CA SER A 393 16.45 -7.52 10.62
C SER A 393 16.34 -7.68 12.14
N HIS A 394 15.22 -7.29 12.73
CA HIS A 394 15.03 -7.28 14.17
C HIS A 394 14.61 -8.66 14.73
N LYS A 395 15.36 -9.18 15.71
CA LYS A 395 15.19 -10.51 16.34
C LYS A 395 14.35 -10.51 17.63
N GLY A 396 13.67 -9.41 17.92
CA GLY A 396 12.96 -9.16 19.18
C GLY A 396 11.44 -9.32 19.13
N GLY A 397 10.89 -9.79 18.02
CA GLY A 397 9.44 -9.84 17.82
C GLY A 397 8.79 -8.47 17.60
N ILE A 398 7.46 -8.44 17.48
CA ILE A 398 6.66 -7.21 17.31
C ILE A 398 6.85 -6.21 18.47
N GLY A 399 7.16 -6.68 19.68
CA GLY A 399 7.21 -5.87 20.91
C GLY A 399 8.33 -4.83 20.96
N THR A 400 9.40 -5.04 20.19
CA THR A 400 10.61 -4.22 20.17
C THR A 400 10.64 -3.20 19.02
N LEU A 401 9.62 -3.20 18.15
CA LEU A 401 9.46 -2.20 17.08
C LEU A 401 9.46 -0.74 17.56
N PRO A 402 8.95 -0.39 18.76
CA PRO A 402 9.09 0.97 19.30
C PRO A 402 10.55 1.39 19.47
N GLU A 403 11.44 0.46 19.84
CA GLU A 403 12.88 0.75 20.00
C GLU A 403 13.54 1.04 18.65
N ILE A 404 13.20 0.27 17.60
CA ILE A 404 13.60 0.58 16.22
C ILE A 404 13.12 1.98 15.86
N THR A 405 11.83 2.24 16.02
CA THR A 405 11.23 3.53 15.67
C THR A 405 11.92 4.69 16.40
N ASP A 406 12.25 4.52 17.68
CA ASP A 406 12.97 5.50 18.49
C ASP A 406 14.41 5.71 18.05
N ILE A 407 15.14 4.67 17.63
CA ILE A 407 16.50 4.80 17.07
C ILE A 407 16.46 5.65 15.79
N TYR A 408 15.50 5.40 14.89
CA TYR A 408 15.32 6.20 13.67
C TYR A 408 14.89 7.64 13.93
N LEU A 409 14.16 7.87 15.02
CA LEU A 409 13.79 9.22 15.47
C LEU A 409 14.97 9.96 16.12
N LYS A 410 15.88 9.24 16.80
CA LYS A 410 17.04 9.80 17.51
C LYS A 410 18.24 10.08 16.61
N ASP A 411 18.54 9.22 15.63
CA ASP A 411 19.64 9.42 14.66
C ASP A 411 19.38 10.59 13.71
N ALA A 412 18.15 11.10 13.68
CA ALA A 412 17.76 12.25 12.87
C ALA A 412 18.07 13.61 13.53
N ALA A 413 18.63 13.63 14.75
CA ALA A 413 19.11 14.85 15.38
C ALA A 413 20.49 15.23 14.80
N PHE A 414 20.50 16.30 13.98
CA PHE A 414 21.55 16.79 13.07
C PHE A 414 21.45 16.21 11.65
N SER A 415 20.80 16.97 10.76
CA SER A 415 20.61 16.78 9.30
C SER A 415 19.87 15.54 8.78
N GLY A 416 19.67 14.47 9.56
CA GLY A 416 18.89 13.30 9.13
C GLY A 416 19.61 12.33 8.18
N TYR A 417 20.89 12.57 7.89
CA TYR A 417 21.70 11.76 6.98
C TYR A 417 23.10 11.51 7.56
N THR A 418 23.16 10.55 8.48
CA THR A 418 24.45 10.01 8.91
C THR A 418 25.12 9.27 7.73
N PRO A 419 26.47 9.13 7.73
CA PRO A 419 27.17 8.28 6.77
C PRO A 419 26.54 6.88 6.66
N ASP A 420 26.11 6.32 7.79
CA ASP A 420 25.54 4.97 7.86
C ASP A 420 24.13 4.91 7.24
N PHE A 421 23.34 5.97 7.37
CA PHE A 421 22.05 6.08 6.68
C PHE A 421 22.23 6.15 5.16
N ILE A 422 23.19 6.95 4.68
CA ILE A 422 23.54 7.05 3.25
C ILE A 422 24.01 5.69 2.72
N LEU A 423 24.92 5.03 3.44
CA LEU A 423 25.38 3.68 3.10
C LEU A 423 24.22 2.70 3.04
N ARG A 424 23.32 2.73 4.03
CA ARG A 424 22.14 1.86 4.03
C ARG A 424 21.26 2.13 2.83
N GLU A 425 21.00 3.39 2.49
CA GLU A 425 20.22 3.75 1.31
C GLU A 425 20.86 3.30 0.00
N MET A 426 22.19 3.41 -0.10
CA MET A 426 22.94 2.93 -1.26
C MET A 426 22.89 1.40 -1.37
N PHE A 427 23.05 0.71 -0.24
CA PHE A 427 22.92 -0.74 -0.16
C PHE A 427 21.53 -1.20 -0.61
N GLU A 428 20.46 -0.63 -0.02
CA GLU A 428 19.09 -1.01 -0.37
C GLU A 428 18.77 -0.76 -1.85
N ARG A 429 19.51 0.09 -2.56
CA ARG A 429 19.38 0.31 -4.01
C ARG A 429 20.36 -0.48 -4.87
N GLY A 430 21.17 -1.34 -4.25
CA GLY A 430 22.18 -2.14 -4.93
C GLY A 430 23.27 -1.28 -5.58
N ILE A 431 23.70 -0.18 -4.94
CA ILE A 431 24.73 0.73 -5.48
C ILE A 431 26.12 0.23 -5.07
N PHE A 432 27.01 0.07 -6.06
CA PHE A 432 28.36 -0.46 -5.90
C PHE A 432 29.40 0.33 -6.70
N GLY A 433 30.68 -0.03 -6.50
CA GLY A 433 31.84 0.47 -7.23
C GLY A 433 32.78 1.31 -6.37
N PHE A 434 33.95 1.63 -6.92
CA PHE A 434 34.98 2.38 -6.16
C PHE A 434 34.62 3.85 -5.96
N ILE A 435 33.87 4.48 -6.88
CA ILE A 435 33.44 5.88 -6.72
C ILE A 435 32.63 6.08 -5.43
N PRO A 436 31.54 5.31 -5.17
CA PRO A 436 30.83 5.44 -3.90
C PRO A 436 31.70 5.11 -2.67
N ALA A 437 32.61 4.13 -2.75
CA ALA A 437 33.53 3.80 -1.66
C ALA A 437 34.44 4.99 -1.31
N MET A 438 35.02 5.63 -2.31
CA MET A 438 35.90 6.79 -2.14
C MET A 438 35.15 8.02 -1.61
N LEU A 439 33.94 8.26 -2.09
CA LEU A 439 33.09 9.33 -1.56
C LEU A 439 32.75 9.08 -0.08
N MET A 440 32.50 7.84 0.32
CA MET A 440 32.20 7.50 1.72
C MET A 440 33.41 7.69 2.64
N GLU A 441 34.61 7.30 2.21
CA GLU A 441 35.85 7.56 2.95
C GLU A 441 36.13 9.06 3.09
N ALA A 442 35.99 9.81 2.00
CA ALA A 442 36.13 11.27 1.99
C ALA A 442 35.12 11.96 2.94
N TYR A 443 33.88 11.44 3.01
CA TYR A 443 32.86 11.97 3.91
C TYR A 443 33.17 11.69 5.39
N ARG A 444 33.73 10.50 5.69
CA ARG A 444 34.18 10.11 7.04
C ARG A 444 35.46 10.81 7.49
N GLY A 445 36.24 11.35 6.55
CA GLY A 445 37.52 11.99 6.84
C GLY A 445 38.64 11.00 7.16
N GLU A 446 38.53 9.77 6.64
CA GLU A 446 39.56 8.73 6.75
C GLU A 446 40.51 8.78 5.54
N ASP A 447 41.80 8.48 5.75
CA ASP A 447 42.75 8.25 4.65
C ASP A 447 42.43 6.92 3.95
N PHE A 448 42.51 6.93 2.61
CA PHE A 448 42.23 5.75 1.77
C PHE A 448 43.00 4.52 2.25
N ARG A 449 42.28 3.48 2.72
CA ARG A 449 42.92 2.19 3.03
C ARG A 449 43.28 1.51 1.72
N ARG A 450 44.57 1.27 1.48
CA ARG A 450 45.00 0.41 0.36
C ARG A 450 44.26 -0.92 0.45
N LEU A 451 43.63 -1.31 -0.65
CA LEU A 451 42.97 -2.61 -0.81
C LEU A 451 43.91 -3.74 -0.39
N GLY A 452 43.40 -4.62 0.47
CA GLY A 452 44.08 -5.84 0.86
C GLY A 452 44.01 -6.88 -0.26
N VAL A 453 45.11 -7.64 -0.41
CA VAL A 453 45.32 -8.75 -1.37
C VAL A 453 44.22 -9.84 -1.32
N SER A 454 43.34 -9.81 -0.32
CA SER A 454 42.22 -10.74 -0.13
C SER A 454 41.13 -10.65 -1.20
N GLY A 455 40.83 -9.46 -1.76
CA GLY A 455 39.80 -9.30 -2.81
C GLY A 455 40.17 -9.99 -4.14
N GLN A 456 41.45 -9.93 -4.50
CA GLN A 456 42.01 -10.61 -5.67
C GLN A 456 41.79 -12.13 -5.60
N THR A 457 41.82 -12.72 -4.39
CA THR A 457 41.65 -14.17 -4.18
C THR A 457 40.22 -14.66 -4.47
N LEU A 458 39.22 -13.79 -4.30
CA LEU A 458 37.82 -14.09 -4.62
C LEU A 458 37.58 -14.10 -6.13
N LEU A 459 38.11 -13.12 -6.86
CA LEU A 459 38.14 -13.11 -8.34
C LEU A 459 38.89 -14.33 -8.92
N ILE A 460 40.01 -14.72 -8.29
CA ILE A 460 40.81 -15.90 -8.68
C ILE A 460 40.00 -17.19 -8.60
N LYS A 461 39.13 -17.36 -7.60
CA LYS A 461 38.30 -18.57 -7.46
C LYS A 461 37.11 -18.60 -8.41
N SER A 462 36.53 -17.44 -8.72
CA SER A 462 35.20 -17.35 -9.30
C SER A 462 35.19 -17.10 -10.82
N ILE A 463 36.30 -16.66 -11.44
CA ILE A 463 36.32 -16.35 -12.91
C ILE A 463 36.88 -17.49 -13.79
N GLY A 464 37.49 -18.54 -13.23
CA GLY A 464 38.03 -19.65 -14.03
C GLY A 464 39.11 -19.22 -15.05
N LEU A 465 39.81 -18.12 -14.76
CA LEU A 465 40.81 -17.51 -15.64
C LEU A 465 42.17 -18.19 -15.54
N THR A 466 42.98 -18.07 -16.59
CA THR A 466 44.38 -18.48 -16.56
C THR A 466 45.23 -17.50 -15.76
N ALA A 467 46.38 -17.95 -15.22
CA ALA A 467 47.28 -17.12 -14.41
C ALA A 467 47.72 -15.81 -15.10
N GLY A 468 47.89 -15.81 -16.42
CA GLY A 468 48.24 -14.59 -17.17
C GLY A 468 47.07 -13.61 -17.35
N GLU A 469 45.83 -14.12 -17.50
CA GLU A 469 44.62 -13.30 -17.54
C GLU A 469 44.35 -12.66 -16.16
N LEU A 470 44.75 -13.34 -15.07
CA LEU A 470 44.63 -12.84 -13.70
C LEU A 470 45.55 -11.65 -13.39
N GLU A 471 46.81 -11.70 -13.81
CA GLU A 471 47.74 -10.56 -13.63
C GLU A 471 47.28 -9.33 -14.41
N GLY A 472 46.76 -9.52 -15.63
CA GLY A 472 46.18 -8.45 -16.44
C GLY A 472 44.98 -7.79 -15.77
N ILE A 473 44.09 -8.57 -15.16
CA ILE A 473 42.91 -8.04 -14.45
C ILE A 473 43.30 -7.32 -13.17
N ALA A 474 44.23 -7.87 -12.37
CA ALA A 474 44.70 -7.18 -11.17
C ALA A 474 45.29 -5.79 -11.50
N GLY A 475 46.03 -5.68 -12.60
CA GLY A 475 46.49 -4.40 -13.14
C GLY A 475 45.34 -3.47 -13.56
N SER A 476 44.34 -3.99 -14.26
CA SER A 476 43.15 -3.21 -14.68
C SER A 476 42.29 -2.74 -13.51
N VAL A 477 42.18 -3.52 -12.44
CA VAL A 477 41.49 -3.13 -11.20
C VAL A 477 42.23 -1.99 -10.51
N GLN A 478 43.56 -2.11 -10.36
CA GLN A 478 44.40 -1.04 -9.81
C GLN A 478 44.26 0.26 -10.61
N HIS A 479 44.24 0.16 -11.94
CA HIS A 479 43.99 1.32 -12.80
C HIS A 479 42.59 1.91 -12.61
N SER A 480 41.58 1.07 -12.39
CA SER A 480 40.20 1.51 -12.14
C SER A 480 40.05 2.25 -10.80
N ILE A 481 40.81 1.84 -9.78
CA ILE A 481 40.91 2.56 -8.50
C ILE A 481 41.54 3.93 -8.71
N GLU A 482 42.70 4.01 -9.36
CA GLU A 482 43.37 5.29 -9.63
C GLU A 482 42.47 6.24 -10.44
N LYS A 483 41.75 5.71 -11.42
CA LYS A 483 40.79 6.49 -12.22
C LYS A 483 39.62 7.01 -11.38
N ALA A 484 39.05 6.18 -10.51
CA ALA A 484 37.99 6.61 -9.59
C ALA A 484 38.49 7.68 -8.61
N LYS A 485 39.73 7.53 -8.11
CA LYS A 485 40.36 8.49 -7.20
C LYS A 485 40.53 9.84 -7.88
N ASN A 486 41.11 9.86 -9.08
CA ASN A 486 41.29 11.08 -9.85
C ASN A 486 39.93 11.73 -10.16
N ALA A 487 38.91 10.94 -10.53
CA ALA A 487 37.57 11.47 -10.81
C ALA A 487 36.94 12.13 -9.58
N VAL A 488 37.11 11.55 -8.40
CA VAL A 488 36.65 12.10 -7.11
C VAL A 488 37.45 13.37 -6.77
N GLU A 489 38.78 13.31 -6.81
CA GLU A 489 39.67 14.45 -6.51
C GLU A 489 39.41 15.65 -7.42
N GLU A 490 39.26 15.43 -8.72
CA GLU A 490 38.96 16.49 -9.70
C GLU A 490 37.66 17.24 -9.38
N LEU A 491 36.69 16.59 -8.74
CA LEU A 491 35.42 17.21 -8.36
C LEU A 491 35.50 18.02 -7.06
N PHE A 492 36.54 17.80 -6.24
CA PHE A 492 36.79 18.54 -5.00
C PHE A 492 37.84 19.64 -5.15
N SER A 493 38.39 19.83 -6.36
CA SER A 493 39.42 20.85 -6.67
C SER A 493 38.97 22.30 -6.48
N ASP A 494 37.67 22.58 -6.53
CA ASP A 494 37.11 23.94 -6.64
C ASP A 494 37.01 24.72 -5.30
N GLY A 495 37.72 24.30 -4.26
CA GLY A 495 37.93 25.12 -3.05
C GLY A 495 36.72 25.29 -2.11
N GLY A 496 35.70 24.44 -2.22
CA GLY A 496 34.52 24.44 -1.34
C GLY A 496 34.66 23.55 -0.10
N ASP A 497 33.62 23.53 0.75
CA ASP A 497 33.51 22.54 1.84
C ASP A 497 33.34 21.14 1.23
N ILE A 498 34.45 20.41 1.18
CA ILE A 498 34.55 19.05 0.64
C ILE A 498 33.49 18.15 1.27
N ARG A 499 33.33 18.19 2.60
CA ARG A 499 32.39 17.31 3.31
C ARG A 499 30.95 17.60 2.89
N ALA A 500 30.56 18.87 2.79
CA ALA A 500 29.22 19.26 2.34
C ALA A 500 28.97 18.91 0.86
N MET A 501 29.99 19.02 0.01
CA MET A 501 29.92 18.61 -1.40
C MET A 501 29.80 17.09 -1.54
N THR A 502 30.65 16.32 -0.86
CA THR A 502 30.63 14.85 -0.86
C THR A 502 29.29 14.34 -0.38
N PHE A 503 28.76 14.93 0.69
CA PHE A 503 27.43 14.65 1.20
C PHE A 503 26.34 14.84 0.13
N ARG A 504 26.34 15.97 -0.58
CA ARG A 504 25.37 16.26 -1.63
C ARG A 504 25.45 15.25 -2.77
N VAL A 505 26.66 14.89 -3.20
CA VAL A 505 26.91 13.90 -4.26
C VAL A 505 26.39 12.53 -3.84
N LEU A 506 26.78 12.06 -2.65
CA LEU A 506 26.32 10.80 -2.09
C LEU A 506 24.80 10.74 -1.96
N ARG A 507 24.17 11.81 -1.48
CA ARG A 507 22.71 11.90 -1.39
C ARG A 507 22.05 11.81 -2.77
N ASN A 508 22.60 12.45 -3.79
CA ASN A 508 22.06 12.40 -5.15
C ASN A 508 22.19 11.00 -5.76
N ILE A 509 23.32 10.31 -5.54
CA ILE A 509 23.54 8.92 -5.92
C ILE A 509 22.54 8.01 -5.18
N ALA A 510 22.46 8.13 -3.85
CA ALA A 510 21.51 7.37 -3.03
C ALA A 510 20.05 7.65 -3.41
N ALA A 511 19.72 8.83 -3.93
CA ALA A 511 18.36 9.17 -4.35
C ALA A 511 17.98 8.66 -5.75
N ASP A 512 18.88 8.01 -6.50
CA ASP A 512 18.67 7.61 -7.90
C ASP A 512 18.23 8.77 -8.83
N SER A 513 18.75 9.97 -8.56
CA SER A 513 18.39 11.20 -9.31
C SER A 513 19.38 11.57 -10.42
N VAL A 514 20.36 10.69 -10.70
CA VAL A 514 21.56 11.00 -11.48
C VAL A 514 21.78 9.98 -12.61
N PRO A 515 20.87 9.93 -13.60
CA PRO A 515 20.87 8.88 -14.62
C PRO A 515 22.15 8.94 -15.47
N ALA A 516 22.75 7.76 -15.73
CA ALA A 516 23.76 7.63 -16.77
C ALA A 516 23.12 7.53 -18.17
N LYS A 517 23.95 7.49 -19.21
CA LYS A 517 23.49 7.21 -20.59
C LYS A 517 23.07 5.75 -20.80
N GLN A 518 23.49 4.88 -19.90
CA GLN A 518 23.24 3.44 -19.96
C GLN A 518 22.42 3.04 -18.75
N ASP A 519 21.36 2.26 -19.00
CA ASP A 519 20.47 1.76 -17.95
C ASP A 519 21.23 0.89 -16.95
N GLY A 520 20.83 0.96 -15.68
CA GLY A 520 21.52 0.30 -14.58
C GLY A 520 22.81 1.01 -14.12
N MET A 521 23.17 2.16 -14.68
CA MET A 521 24.31 2.96 -14.22
C MET A 521 23.88 4.37 -13.80
N MET A 522 24.68 5.00 -12.95
CA MET A 522 24.54 6.40 -12.54
C MET A 522 25.79 7.21 -12.93
N CYS A 523 25.68 8.54 -12.92
CA CYS A 523 26.75 9.43 -13.33
C CYS A 523 27.24 10.35 -12.20
N LEU A 524 28.52 10.21 -11.85
CA LEU A 524 29.19 11.05 -10.86
C LEU A 524 29.20 12.54 -11.26
N CYS A 525 29.40 12.87 -12.54
CA CYS A 525 29.38 14.26 -13.01
C CYS A 525 28.02 14.92 -12.74
N LEU A 526 26.93 14.24 -13.11
CA LEU A 526 25.57 14.74 -12.89
C LEU A 526 25.24 14.82 -11.39
N ALA A 527 25.68 13.84 -10.60
CA ALA A 527 25.54 13.86 -9.14
C ALA A 527 26.23 15.07 -8.49
N SER A 528 27.31 15.52 -9.11
CA SER A 528 28.09 16.68 -8.69
C SER A 528 27.59 18.00 -9.27
N GLY A 529 26.60 17.97 -10.17
CA GLY A 529 26.03 19.16 -10.83
C GLY A 529 26.76 19.59 -12.10
N HIS A 530 27.67 18.77 -12.63
CA HIS A 530 28.38 19.03 -13.88
C HIS A 530 27.74 18.31 -15.08
N LEU A 531 27.99 18.84 -16.27
CA LEU A 531 27.59 18.22 -17.53
C LEU A 531 28.43 16.96 -17.83
N CYS A 532 27.90 16.08 -18.68
CA CYS A 532 28.63 14.91 -19.16
C CYS A 532 29.91 15.33 -19.89
N ARG A 533 31.06 14.80 -19.47
CA ARG A 533 32.36 15.08 -20.11
C ARG A 533 32.58 14.37 -21.45
N TYR A 534 31.74 13.39 -21.76
CA TYR A 534 31.81 12.61 -22.99
C TYR A 534 30.45 12.62 -23.71
N PRO A 535 29.97 13.79 -24.19
CA PRO A 535 28.65 13.93 -24.79
C PRO A 535 28.46 13.04 -26.02
N ASP A 536 29.52 12.76 -26.77
CA ASP A 536 29.47 11.98 -28.01
C ASP A 536 29.50 10.46 -27.83
N ARG A 537 29.80 9.96 -26.62
CA ARG A 537 29.77 8.51 -26.34
C ARG A 537 28.32 8.02 -26.19
N SER A 538 28.00 6.87 -26.78
CA SER A 538 26.69 6.23 -26.61
C SER A 538 26.55 5.40 -25.32
N CYS A 539 27.67 5.06 -24.66
CA CYS A 539 27.70 4.26 -23.43
C CYS A 539 28.54 4.93 -22.33
N CYS A 540 28.22 4.60 -21.08
CA CYS A 540 28.96 5.08 -19.90
C CYS A 540 30.05 4.12 -19.43
N LEU A 541 30.02 2.86 -19.86
CA LEU A 541 31.02 1.87 -19.47
C LEU A 541 32.44 2.30 -19.87
N GLY A 542 33.34 2.35 -18.88
CA GLY A 542 34.74 2.75 -19.04
C GLY A 542 34.93 4.27 -19.17
N CYS A 543 33.96 5.11 -18.82
CA CYS A 543 34.13 6.58 -18.90
C CYS A 543 34.89 7.16 -17.70
N GLY A 544 35.00 6.43 -16.59
CA GLY A 544 35.61 6.87 -15.32
C GLY A 544 34.69 7.63 -14.37
N TYR A 545 33.44 7.88 -14.77
CA TYR A 545 32.45 8.61 -13.97
C TYR A 545 31.16 7.79 -13.74
N GLU A 546 31.16 6.53 -14.19
CA GLU A 546 30.07 5.59 -14.03
C GLU A 546 30.03 5.03 -12.60
N VAL A 547 28.86 5.08 -11.99
CA VAL A 547 28.56 4.43 -10.72
C VAL A 547 27.69 3.21 -11.03
N TYR A 548 28.08 2.06 -10.50
CA TYR A 548 27.47 0.79 -10.85
C TYR A 548 26.30 0.46 -9.92
N THR A 549 25.31 -0.23 -10.46
CA THR A 549 24.26 -0.88 -9.66
C THR A 549 24.32 -2.40 -9.83
N LYS A 550 23.60 -3.15 -9.00
CA LYS A 550 23.41 -4.59 -9.17
C LYS A 550 22.90 -4.95 -10.57
N SER A 551 21.98 -4.16 -11.11
CA SER A 551 21.46 -4.33 -12.47
C SER A 551 22.55 -4.18 -13.54
N ALA A 552 23.50 -3.26 -13.35
CA ALA A 552 24.66 -3.17 -14.24
C ALA A 552 25.51 -4.43 -14.18
N PHE A 553 25.69 -5.04 -13.00
CA PHE A 553 26.44 -6.29 -12.88
C PHE A 553 25.76 -7.44 -13.66
N HIS A 554 24.43 -7.55 -13.59
CA HIS A 554 23.67 -8.52 -14.39
C HIS A 554 23.89 -8.33 -15.90
N LEU A 555 23.78 -7.09 -16.39
CA LEU A 555 24.01 -6.75 -17.79
C LEU A 555 25.46 -7.03 -18.23
N LEU A 556 26.44 -6.74 -17.39
CA LEU A 556 27.85 -7.03 -17.65
C LEU A 556 28.08 -8.54 -17.81
N MET A 557 27.48 -9.36 -16.96
CA MET A 557 27.63 -10.82 -17.03
C MET A 557 26.92 -11.44 -18.24
N GLN A 558 25.76 -10.90 -18.64
CA GLN A 558 25.12 -11.29 -19.90
C GLN A 558 25.99 -10.95 -21.11
N GLU A 559 26.51 -9.72 -21.17
CA GLU A 559 27.40 -9.29 -22.26
C GLU A 559 28.73 -10.07 -22.26
N TYR A 560 29.26 -10.42 -21.10
CA TYR A 560 30.42 -11.31 -20.98
C TYR A 560 30.17 -12.63 -21.72
N ALA A 561 29.06 -13.31 -21.42
CA ALA A 561 28.72 -14.58 -22.06
C ALA A 561 28.61 -14.44 -23.59
N VAL A 562 27.94 -13.38 -24.08
CA VAL A 562 27.80 -13.09 -25.51
C VAL A 562 29.16 -12.81 -26.16
N LEU A 563 30.02 -12.02 -25.52
CA LEU A 563 31.33 -11.65 -26.05
C LEU A 563 32.29 -12.84 -26.08
N ILE A 564 32.24 -13.72 -25.09
CA ILE A 564 33.02 -14.97 -25.09
C ILE A 564 32.56 -15.90 -26.22
N GLN A 565 31.25 -16.03 -26.45
CA GLN A 565 30.74 -16.79 -27.58
C GLN A 565 31.25 -16.23 -28.91
N LYS A 566 31.15 -14.90 -29.10
CA LYS A 566 31.65 -14.20 -30.29
C LYS A 566 33.17 -14.34 -30.46
N ARG A 567 33.94 -14.26 -29.37
CA ARG A 567 35.39 -14.50 -29.33
C ARG A 567 35.73 -15.90 -29.85
N ASN A 568 35.00 -16.92 -29.39
CA ASN A 568 35.29 -18.32 -29.71
C ASN A 568 35.04 -18.65 -31.18
N ILE A 569 34.01 -18.05 -31.80
CA ILE A 569 33.69 -18.28 -33.22
C ILE A 569 34.44 -17.35 -34.19
N SER A 570 35.11 -16.31 -33.69
CA SER A 570 35.78 -15.29 -34.53
C SER A 570 37.27 -15.55 -34.71
N LYS A 571 37.87 -14.97 -35.76
CA LYS A 571 39.31 -15.04 -36.05
C LYS A 571 39.89 -13.65 -36.36
N GLY A 572 41.22 -13.52 -36.26
CA GLY A 572 41.95 -12.28 -36.58
C GLY A 572 41.51 -11.06 -35.75
N ARG A 573 41.44 -9.89 -36.37
CA ARG A 573 41.08 -8.60 -35.73
C ARG A 573 39.75 -8.62 -34.96
N ALA A 574 38.76 -9.37 -35.43
CA ALA A 574 37.47 -9.48 -34.74
C ALA A 574 37.62 -10.19 -33.39
N ARG A 575 38.41 -11.27 -33.34
CA ARG A 575 38.72 -11.99 -32.11
C ARG A 575 39.50 -11.12 -31.13
N GLU A 576 40.52 -10.41 -31.61
CA GLU A 576 41.30 -9.47 -30.79
C GLU A 576 40.43 -8.35 -30.20
N ARG A 577 39.47 -7.82 -30.98
CA ARG A 577 38.51 -6.83 -30.49
C ARG A 577 37.67 -7.37 -29.34
N TYR A 578 37.13 -8.59 -29.46
CA TYR A 578 36.32 -9.18 -28.39
C TYR A 578 37.14 -9.47 -27.12
N ILE A 579 38.40 -9.89 -27.28
CA ILE A 579 39.33 -10.06 -26.15
C ILE A 579 39.50 -8.74 -25.40
N ARG A 580 39.83 -7.64 -26.09
CA ARG A 580 39.99 -6.33 -25.43
C ARG A 580 38.71 -5.81 -24.78
N LEU A 581 37.55 -6.00 -25.42
CA LEU A 581 36.26 -5.59 -24.82
C LEU A 581 36.00 -6.30 -23.49
N VAL A 582 36.37 -7.57 -23.39
CA VAL A 582 36.25 -8.35 -22.17
C VAL A 582 37.29 -7.93 -21.12
N GLU A 583 38.57 -7.88 -21.50
CA GLU A 583 39.70 -7.63 -20.58
C GLU A 583 39.80 -6.17 -20.10
N GLU A 584 39.49 -5.20 -20.97
CA GLU A 584 39.64 -3.76 -20.66
C GLU A 584 38.30 -3.11 -20.28
N GLY A 585 37.16 -3.76 -20.54
CA GLY A 585 35.83 -3.21 -20.33
C GLY A 585 35.00 -3.97 -19.30
N ILE A 586 34.61 -5.21 -19.63
CA ILE A 586 33.64 -5.97 -18.84
C ILE A 586 34.23 -6.48 -17.52
N LEU A 587 35.37 -7.17 -17.57
CA LEU A 587 35.98 -7.77 -16.38
C LEU A 587 36.43 -6.74 -15.34
N PRO A 588 37.06 -5.60 -15.72
CA PRO A 588 37.41 -4.57 -14.73
C PRO A 588 36.19 -3.98 -14.03
N ALA A 589 35.08 -3.76 -14.75
CA ALA A 589 33.84 -3.25 -14.18
C ALA A 589 33.18 -4.26 -13.23
N ALA A 590 33.13 -5.54 -13.62
CA ALA A 590 32.65 -6.63 -12.78
C ALA A 590 33.51 -6.76 -11.50
N ALA A 591 34.83 -6.71 -11.64
CA ALA A 591 35.76 -6.78 -10.52
C ALA A 591 35.58 -5.62 -9.54
N GLN A 592 35.39 -4.40 -10.06
CA GLN A 592 35.15 -3.21 -9.24
C GLN A 592 33.90 -3.34 -8.37
N ILE A 593 32.82 -3.92 -8.91
CA ILE A 593 31.59 -4.17 -8.15
C ILE A 593 31.87 -5.15 -7.01
N LEU A 594 32.47 -6.29 -7.31
CA LEU A 594 32.78 -7.35 -6.33
C LEU A 594 33.74 -6.87 -5.23
N GLU A 595 34.78 -6.11 -5.57
CA GLU A 595 35.76 -5.62 -4.59
C GLU A 595 35.22 -4.46 -3.73
N SER A 596 34.36 -3.61 -4.29
CA SER A 596 33.78 -2.48 -3.54
C SER A 596 32.77 -2.91 -2.48
N MET A 597 32.15 -4.07 -2.65
CA MET A 597 31.06 -4.52 -1.78
C MET A 597 31.50 -4.78 -0.33
N PRO A 598 32.57 -5.54 -0.03
CA PRO A 598 33.03 -5.69 1.36
C PRO A 598 33.59 -4.38 1.96
N LEU A 599 33.98 -3.40 1.12
CA LEU A 599 34.43 -2.09 1.58
C LEU A 599 33.24 -1.21 2.02
N LEU A 600 32.18 -1.20 1.22
CA LEU A 600 30.97 -0.43 1.47
C LEU A 600 30.07 -1.09 2.51
N TYR A 601 29.98 -2.43 2.46
CA TYR A 601 28.99 -3.24 3.16
C TYR A 601 29.65 -4.51 3.74
N PRO A 602 30.41 -4.41 4.85
CA PRO A 602 31.19 -5.52 5.39
C PRO A 602 30.34 -6.72 5.86
N ASP A 603 29.06 -6.50 6.16
CA ASP A 603 28.12 -7.54 6.61
C ASP A 603 27.23 -8.08 5.48
N ALA A 604 27.44 -7.64 4.23
CA ALA A 604 26.60 -8.06 3.11
C ALA A 604 27.01 -9.45 2.58
N ASP A 605 26.00 -10.25 2.25
CA ASP A 605 26.21 -11.57 1.66
C ASP A 605 26.62 -11.46 0.18
N MET A 606 27.83 -11.93 -0.11
CA MET A 606 28.44 -11.90 -1.45
C MET A 606 28.01 -13.08 -2.33
N GLU A 607 27.46 -14.15 -1.74
CA GLU A 607 27.21 -15.43 -2.40
C GLU A 607 26.35 -15.28 -3.67
N PRO A 608 25.24 -14.49 -3.68
CA PRO A 608 24.41 -14.34 -4.87
C PRO A 608 25.10 -13.70 -6.08
N MET A 609 26.01 -12.74 -5.85
CA MET A 609 26.76 -12.12 -6.95
C MET A 609 27.88 -13.03 -7.47
N LEU A 610 28.48 -13.83 -6.60
CA LEU A 610 29.46 -14.84 -7.01
C LEU A 610 28.80 -15.94 -7.84
N GLU A 611 27.65 -16.46 -7.40
CA GLU A 611 26.88 -17.46 -8.16
C GLU A 611 26.41 -16.94 -9.52
N MET A 612 25.95 -15.69 -9.62
CA MET A 612 25.58 -15.10 -10.91
C MET A 612 26.79 -15.04 -11.87
N MET A 613 27.97 -14.74 -11.34
CA MET A 613 29.20 -14.75 -12.11
C MET A 613 29.56 -16.16 -12.58
N GLU A 614 29.53 -17.14 -11.67
CA GLU A 614 29.78 -18.55 -11.96
C GLU A 614 28.82 -19.08 -13.02
N ARG A 615 27.53 -18.73 -12.97
CA ARG A 615 26.55 -19.09 -14.00
C ARG A 615 26.87 -18.47 -15.35
N GLY A 616 27.24 -17.19 -15.40
CA GLY A 616 27.67 -16.54 -16.64
C GLY A 616 28.88 -17.23 -17.28
N ILE A 617 29.82 -17.70 -16.47
CA ILE A 617 31.01 -18.43 -16.90
C ILE A 617 30.66 -19.86 -17.32
N ALA A 618 29.83 -20.57 -16.55
CA ALA A 618 29.37 -21.91 -16.86
C ALA A 618 28.58 -21.95 -18.17
N TYR A 619 27.73 -20.95 -18.41
CA TYR A 619 27.02 -20.78 -19.68
C TYR A 619 28.00 -20.58 -20.85
N ALA A 620 29.02 -19.73 -20.67
CA ALA A 620 30.06 -19.54 -21.68
C ALA A 620 30.91 -20.81 -21.93
N ALA A 621 31.08 -21.66 -20.91
CA ALA A 621 31.83 -22.92 -21.00
C ALA A 621 31.02 -24.08 -21.60
N ALA A 622 29.69 -24.11 -21.40
CA ALA A 622 28.79 -25.15 -21.90
C ALA A 622 28.53 -25.06 -23.41
N CYS A 623 28.78 -23.89 -24.03
CA CYS A 623 28.65 -23.68 -25.47
C CYS A 623 29.94 -23.99 -26.27
N LYS A 624 30.80 -24.89 -25.75
CA LYS A 624 32.01 -25.37 -26.45
C LYS A 624 31.70 -26.30 -27.62
#